data_AF-A0A526YJI1-F1
#
_entry.id   AF-A0A526YJI1-F1
#
_cell.length_a   1.000
_cell.length_b   1.000
_cell.length_c   1.000
_cell.angle_alpha   90.00
_cell.angle_beta   90.00
_cell.angle_gamma   90.00
#
_symmetry.space_group_name_H-M   'P 1'
#
loop_
_entity.id
_entity.type
_entity.pdbx_description
1 polymer ?
#
loop_
_entity_poly.entity_id
_entity_poly.type
_entity_poly.pdbx_seq_one_letter_code
_entity_poly.pdbx_strand_id
1 'polypeptide(L)'
;MRAALDNPRRRIKKMLVTRNAAERLAIADLTALPFETEMVEPKDIDKVTGSDAVHQGVLIEAEPLKPKRLDALGDTTLVLVLDQVTDPHNVGAILRSAVAFGAGALITTARHSPHESGVLAKSASGALEHIDQIEVKNLADALGQLHEAGFQ
;
A
#
# COMPACT_ATOMS: atom_id res chain seq x y z
N MET A 1 7.86 3.27 2.73
CA MET A 1 7.79 4.66 3.21
C MET A 1 7.97 5.66 2.10
N ARG A 2 9.14 5.78 1.45
CA ARG A 2 9.34 6.74 0.34
C ARG A 2 8.28 6.61 -0.77
N ALA A 3 7.94 5.39 -1.17
CA ALA A 3 6.82 5.14 -2.08
C ALA A 3 5.49 5.79 -1.65
N ALA A 4 5.20 5.83 -0.35
CA ALA A 4 3.97 6.45 0.17
C ALA A 4 4.06 7.98 0.23
N LEU A 5 5.25 8.53 0.52
CA LEU A 5 5.50 9.98 0.46
C LEU A 5 5.40 10.52 -0.98
N ASP A 6 5.92 9.76 -1.94
CA ASP A 6 6.00 10.16 -3.35
C ASP A 6 4.68 9.87 -4.11
N ASN A 7 3.71 9.20 -3.48
CA ASN A 7 2.42 8.86 -4.11
C ASN A 7 1.38 9.98 -3.90
N PRO A 8 0.99 10.73 -4.95
CA PRO A 8 0.03 11.83 -4.81
C PRO A 8 -1.39 11.37 -4.47
N ARG A 9 -1.72 10.09 -4.66
CA ARG A 9 -3.01 9.51 -4.24
C ARG A 9 -3.04 9.18 -2.75
N ARG A 10 -1.89 9.13 -2.10
CA ARG A 10 -1.77 8.76 -0.70
C ARG A 10 -2.02 9.97 0.18
N ARG A 11 -3.14 9.96 0.90
CA ARG A 11 -3.46 11.01 1.86
C ARG A 11 -2.81 10.71 3.21
N ILE A 12 -1.67 11.35 3.46
CA ILE A 12 -0.96 11.28 4.74
C ILE A 12 -1.60 12.25 5.72
N LYS A 13 -1.87 11.76 6.93
CA LYS A 13 -2.42 12.56 8.03
C LYS A 13 -1.32 13.10 8.93
N LYS A 14 -0.42 12.21 9.35
CA LYS A 14 0.64 12.50 10.31
C LYS A 14 1.89 11.66 10.04
N MET A 15 3.06 12.23 10.30
CA MET A 15 4.33 11.51 10.31
C MET A 15 5.05 11.71 11.65
N LEU A 16 5.50 10.60 12.24
CA LEU A 16 6.47 10.61 13.33
C LEU A 16 7.82 10.20 12.76
N VAL A 17 8.88 10.96 13.04
CA VAL A 17 10.20 10.70 12.47
C VAL A 17 11.31 10.96 13.48
N THR A 18 12.31 10.09 13.54
CA THR A 18 13.51 10.32 14.35
C THR A 18 14.51 11.18 13.57
N ARG A 19 15.41 11.89 14.28
CA ARG A 19 16.45 12.71 13.63
C ARG A 19 17.24 11.92 12.57
N ASN A 20 17.74 10.73 12.93
CA ASN A 20 18.51 9.88 12.02
C ASN A 20 17.70 9.45 10.79
N ALA A 21 16.39 9.23 10.96
CA ALA A 21 15.53 8.87 9.85
C ALA A 21 15.28 10.06 8.92
N ALA A 22 15.02 11.25 9.46
CA ALA A 22 14.87 12.48 8.67
C ALA A 22 16.11 12.76 7.82
N GLU A 23 17.30 12.64 8.40
CA GLU A 23 18.59 12.77 7.69
C GLU A 23 18.72 11.73 6.57
N ARG A 24 18.47 10.45 6.85
CA ARG A 24 18.52 9.37 5.86
C ARG A 24 17.54 9.59 4.70
N LEU A 25 16.40 10.20 4.96
CA LEU A 25 15.36 10.49 3.96
C LEU A 25 15.60 11.79 3.19
N ALA A 26 16.64 12.54 3.57
CA ALA A 26 16.95 13.89 3.09
C ALA A 26 15.79 14.88 3.31
N ILE A 27 15.08 14.75 4.43
CA ILE A 27 14.03 15.69 4.83
C ILE A 27 14.68 16.81 5.65
N ALA A 28 15.06 17.88 4.96
CA ALA A 28 15.76 19.02 5.56
C ALA A 28 14.83 19.90 6.41
N ASP A 29 13.57 20.05 6.01
CA ASP A 29 12.58 20.87 6.69
C ASP A 29 11.27 20.09 6.85
N LEU A 30 10.96 19.71 8.08
CA LEU A 30 9.71 19.00 8.42
C LEU A 30 8.48 19.90 8.25
N THR A 31 8.63 21.22 8.37
CA THR A 31 7.53 22.18 8.25
C THR A 31 7.12 22.43 6.79
N ALA A 32 7.99 22.08 5.84
CA ALA A 32 7.71 22.15 4.41
C ALA A 32 6.82 21.00 3.92
N LEU A 33 6.60 19.96 4.73
CA LEU A 33 5.73 18.85 4.36
C LEU A 33 4.25 19.26 4.45
N PRO A 34 3.39 18.77 3.54
CA PRO A 34 1.98 19.18 3.48
C PRO A 34 1.09 18.56 4.57
N PHE A 35 1.68 17.90 5.57
CA PHE A 35 0.98 17.18 6.63
C PHE A 35 1.73 17.31 7.97
N GLU A 36 1.02 17.05 9.06
CA GLU A 36 1.58 17.15 10.42
C GLU A 36 2.80 16.23 10.55
N THR A 37 3.93 16.80 10.95
CA THR A 37 5.17 16.05 11.12
C THR A 37 5.81 16.39 12.44
N GLU A 38 6.17 15.36 13.20
CA GLU A 38 6.74 15.48 14.54
C GLU A 38 8.07 14.74 14.63
N MET A 39 9.11 15.43 15.11
CA MET A 39 10.37 14.78 15.43
C MET A 39 10.26 14.12 16.80
N VAL A 40 10.48 12.80 16.86
CA VAL A 40 10.29 12.00 18.08
C VAL A 40 11.48 11.07 18.35
N GLU A 41 11.50 10.49 19.55
CA GLU A 41 12.43 9.41 19.89
C GLU A 41 11.90 8.05 19.41
N PRO A 42 12.76 7.04 19.15
CA PRO A 42 12.33 5.71 18.72
C PRO A 42 11.22 5.11 19.60
N LYS A 43 11.35 5.26 20.92
CA LYS A 43 10.39 4.78 21.93
C LYS A 43 8.98 5.32 21.75
N ASP A 44 8.82 6.49 21.15
CA ASP A 44 7.50 7.09 20.94
C ASP A 44 6.80 6.45 19.74
N ILE A 45 7.57 5.98 18.76
CA ILE A 45 7.06 5.16 17.66
C ILE A 45 6.74 3.75 18.17
N ASP A 46 7.62 3.16 18.99
CA ASP A 46 7.40 1.84 19.61
C ASP A 46 6.07 1.77 20.40
N LYS A 47 5.68 2.85 21.08
CA LYS A 47 4.38 2.94 21.78
C LYS A 47 3.18 2.77 20.86
N VAL A 48 3.31 3.14 19.59
CA VAL A 48 2.22 3.05 18.60
C VAL A 48 2.24 1.70 17.89
N THR A 49 3.43 1.21 17.53
CA THR A 49 3.58 0.01 16.68
C THR A 49 3.80 -1.28 17.45
N GLY A 50 4.09 -1.20 18.75
CA GLY A 50 4.65 -2.28 19.53
C GLY A 50 6.17 -2.39 19.35
N SER A 51 6.85 -2.93 20.36
CA SER A 51 8.32 -3.02 20.43
C SER A 51 8.97 -3.93 19.38
N ASP A 52 8.20 -4.84 18.78
CA ASP A 52 8.72 -5.78 17.76
C ASP A 52 8.66 -5.19 16.33
N ALA A 53 8.09 -3.99 16.19
CA ALA A 53 7.92 -3.36 14.90
C ALA A 53 9.23 -2.74 14.39
N VAL A 54 9.79 -3.31 13.32
CA VAL A 54 10.90 -2.70 12.59
C VAL A 54 10.43 -1.46 11.81
N HIS A 55 10.31 -0.31 12.48
CA HIS A 55 9.84 0.96 11.92
C HIS A 55 10.96 1.84 11.33
N GLN A 56 12.23 1.50 11.60
CA GLN A 56 13.42 2.23 11.11
C GLN A 56 13.43 3.75 11.44
N GLY A 57 12.70 4.17 12.47
CA GLY A 57 12.65 5.57 12.93
C GLY A 57 11.59 6.41 12.22
N VAL A 58 10.62 5.79 11.55
CA VAL A 58 9.53 6.48 10.87
C VAL A 58 8.21 5.77 11.10
N LEU A 59 7.16 6.53 11.36
CA LEU A 59 5.78 6.10 11.22
C LEU A 59 5.00 7.10 10.37
N ILE A 60 4.19 6.59 9.45
CA ILE A 60 3.24 7.38 8.66
C ILE A 60 1.84 6.87 8.98
N GLU A 61 0.98 7.77 9.43
CA GLU A 61 -0.46 7.54 9.45
C GLU A 61 -1.07 8.09 8.16
N ALA A 62 -1.73 7.22 7.39
CA ALA A 62 -2.35 7.59 6.13
C ALA A 62 -3.70 6.89 5.95
N GLU A 63 -4.57 7.49 5.14
CA GLU A 63 -5.81 6.85 4.72
C GLU A 63 -5.51 5.76 3.68
N PRO A 64 -6.25 4.62 3.68
CA PRO A 64 -6.12 3.59 2.66
C PRO A 64 -6.28 4.16 1.24
N LEU A 65 -5.61 3.55 0.26
CA LEU A 65 -5.86 3.92 -1.14
C LEU A 65 -7.29 3.55 -1.50
N LYS A 66 -7.97 4.46 -2.19
CA LYS A 66 -9.32 4.18 -2.68
C LYS A 66 -9.25 3.12 -3.77
N PRO A 67 -9.98 2.00 -3.64
CA PRO A 67 -10.05 1.02 -4.70
C PRO A 67 -10.61 1.65 -5.98
N LYS A 68 -10.04 1.26 -7.12
CA LYS A 68 -10.60 1.56 -8.43
C LYS A 68 -11.73 0.58 -8.75
N ARG A 69 -12.56 0.97 -9.70
CA ARG A 69 -13.56 0.09 -10.30
C ARG A 69 -12.90 -0.81 -11.33
N LEU A 70 -13.51 -1.98 -11.58
CA LEU A 70 -13.03 -2.93 -12.58
C LEU A 70 -12.98 -2.34 -14.00
N ASP A 71 -13.91 -1.45 -14.33
CA ASP A 71 -13.98 -0.76 -15.62
C ASP A 71 -12.91 0.34 -15.80
N ALA A 72 -12.10 0.62 -14.78
CA ALA A 72 -11.06 1.65 -14.80
C ALA A 72 -9.63 1.10 -15.03
N LEU A 73 -9.51 -0.06 -15.68
CA LEU A 73 -8.22 -0.73 -15.96
C LEU A 73 -7.37 -0.01 -17.02
N GLY A 74 -7.98 0.78 -17.92
CA GLY A 74 -7.24 1.52 -18.96
C GLY A 74 -6.37 0.59 -19.81
N ASP A 75 -5.10 0.97 -20.00
CA ASP A 75 -4.11 0.22 -20.80
C ASP A 75 -3.44 -0.94 -20.03
N THR A 76 -4.01 -1.37 -18.90
CA THR A 76 -3.47 -2.47 -18.10
C THR A 76 -3.52 -3.78 -18.90
N THR A 77 -2.38 -4.45 -19.07
CA THR A 77 -2.28 -5.72 -19.80
C THR A 77 -2.13 -6.94 -18.90
N LEU A 78 -1.69 -6.73 -17.66
CA LEU A 78 -1.53 -7.77 -16.65
C LEU A 78 -2.28 -7.38 -15.38
N VAL A 79 -3.21 -8.25 -14.97
CA VAL A 79 -3.93 -8.15 -13.70
C VAL A 79 -3.65 -9.40 -12.86
N LEU A 80 -3.70 -9.26 -11.55
CA LEU A 80 -3.71 -10.40 -10.64
C LEU A 80 -5.07 -10.48 -9.97
N VAL A 81 -5.62 -11.69 -9.92
CA VAL A 81 -6.87 -11.96 -9.25
C VAL A 81 -6.59 -12.88 -8.06
N LEU A 82 -6.91 -12.43 -6.85
CA LEU A 82 -6.75 -13.22 -5.63
C LEU A 82 -8.10 -13.68 -5.12
N ASP A 83 -8.26 -14.99 -5.01
CA ASP A 83 -9.40 -15.63 -4.36
C ASP A 83 -8.99 -16.11 -2.96
N GLN A 84 -9.53 -15.47 -1.92
CA GLN A 84 -9.39 -15.90 -0.52
C GLN A 84 -7.95 -15.99 0.02
N VAL A 85 -7.02 -15.18 -0.51
CA VAL A 85 -5.68 -15.03 0.07
C VAL A 85 -5.76 -14.04 1.23
N THR A 86 -5.78 -14.55 2.46
CA THR A 86 -6.07 -13.75 3.67
C THR A 86 -4.84 -13.34 4.48
N ASP A 87 -3.72 -14.04 4.34
CA ASP A 87 -2.49 -13.73 5.08
C ASP A 87 -1.80 -12.47 4.50
N PRO A 88 -1.66 -11.36 5.28
CA PRO A 88 -1.02 -10.13 4.81
C PRO A 88 0.45 -10.32 4.41
N HIS A 89 1.15 -11.33 4.94
CA HIS A 89 2.51 -11.64 4.51
C HIS A 89 2.52 -12.18 3.08
N ASN A 90 1.65 -13.14 2.77
CA ASN A 90 1.49 -13.71 1.43
C ASN A 90 1.00 -12.64 0.44
N VAL A 91 -0.02 -11.86 0.79
CA VAL A 91 -0.51 -10.78 -0.08
C VAL A 91 0.58 -9.74 -0.34
N GLY A 92 1.36 -9.36 0.69
CA GLY A 92 2.49 -8.45 0.50
C GLY A 92 3.57 -9.01 -0.43
N ALA A 93 3.90 -10.30 -0.31
CA ALA A 93 4.84 -10.95 -1.21
C ALA A 93 4.32 -10.98 -2.66
N ILE A 94 3.05 -11.30 -2.86
CA ILE A 94 2.39 -11.27 -4.16
C ILE A 94 2.40 -9.87 -4.77
N LEU A 95 2.07 -8.82 -3.99
CA LEU A 95 2.10 -7.43 -4.45
C LEU A 95 3.48 -7.02 -4.97
N ARG A 96 4.56 -7.41 -4.28
CA ARG A 96 5.92 -7.12 -4.74
C ARG A 96 6.22 -7.77 -6.08
N SER A 97 5.89 -9.04 -6.22
CA SER A 97 6.07 -9.76 -7.48
C SER A 97 5.22 -9.12 -8.59
N ALA A 98 3.96 -8.82 -8.31
CA ALA A 98 3.04 -8.18 -9.26
C ALA A 98 3.62 -6.89 -9.84
N VAL A 99 4.08 -5.97 -8.98
CA VAL A 99 4.71 -4.72 -9.41
C VAL A 99 6.01 -4.98 -10.17
N ALA A 100 6.83 -5.93 -9.71
CA ALA A 100 8.08 -6.28 -10.40
C ALA A 100 7.85 -6.85 -11.81
N PHE A 101 6.73 -7.53 -12.05
CA PHE A 101 6.33 -8.05 -13.36
C PHE A 101 5.46 -7.07 -14.16
N GLY A 102 5.21 -5.85 -13.67
CA GLY A 102 4.45 -4.83 -14.39
C GLY A 102 2.94 -5.04 -14.39
N ALA A 103 2.39 -5.75 -13.40
CA ALA A 103 0.94 -5.84 -13.23
C ALA A 103 0.35 -4.47 -12.87
N GLY A 104 -0.71 -4.07 -13.57
CA GLY A 104 -1.37 -2.78 -13.37
C GLY A 104 -2.42 -2.79 -12.25
N ALA A 105 -3.05 -3.94 -11.99
CA ALA A 105 -4.06 -4.06 -10.95
C ALA A 105 -4.04 -5.40 -10.19
N LEU A 106 -4.38 -5.31 -8.91
CA LEU A 106 -4.73 -6.44 -8.05
C LEU A 106 -6.24 -6.40 -7.80
N ILE A 107 -6.92 -7.50 -8.12
CA ILE A 107 -8.36 -7.67 -8.01
C ILE A 107 -8.64 -8.68 -6.90
N THR A 108 -9.43 -8.28 -5.92
CA THR A 108 -9.83 -9.15 -4.80
C THR A 108 -11.31 -8.97 -4.48
N THR A 109 -11.87 -9.84 -3.65
CA THR A 109 -13.21 -9.62 -3.08
C THR A 109 -13.14 -8.78 -1.80
N ALA A 110 -14.14 -7.93 -1.57
CA ALA A 110 -14.24 -7.12 -0.35
C ALA A 110 -14.32 -7.97 0.94
N ARG A 111 -14.78 -9.22 0.82
CA ARG A 111 -14.73 -10.22 1.89
C ARG A 111 -13.59 -11.19 1.62
N HIS A 112 -13.01 -11.75 2.68
CA HIS A 112 -11.93 -12.75 2.57
C HIS A 112 -10.63 -12.24 1.92
N SER A 113 -10.36 -10.94 2.05
CA SER A 113 -9.08 -10.31 1.70
C SER A 113 -8.55 -9.54 2.92
N PRO A 114 -7.22 -9.44 3.12
CA PRO A 114 -6.68 -8.63 4.20
C PRO A 114 -6.93 -7.16 3.89
N HIS A 115 -7.47 -6.44 4.86
CA HIS A 115 -7.53 -4.99 4.80
C HIS A 115 -6.11 -4.40 4.80
N GLU A 116 -5.98 -3.21 4.19
CA GLU A 116 -4.76 -2.42 4.30
C GLU A 116 -4.40 -2.22 5.78
N SER A 117 -3.20 -2.67 6.15
CA SER A 117 -2.69 -2.64 7.53
C SER A 117 -1.18 -2.37 7.51
N GLY A 118 -0.62 -1.96 8.64
CA GLY A 118 0.83 -1.76 8.76
C GLY A 118 1.64 -3.01 8.43
N VAL A 119 1.11 -4.20 8.76
CA VAL A 119 1.74 -5.50 8.43
C VAL A 119 1.77 -5.71 6.91
N LEU A 120 0.64 -5.51 6.23
CA LEU A 120 0.56 -5.63 4.78
C LEU A 120 1.45 -4.60 4.08
N ALA A 121 1.38 -3.33 4.49
CA ALA A 121 2.18 -2.25 3.91
C ALA A 121 3.70 -2.51 4.06
N LYS A 122 4.11 -3.04 5.22
CA LYS A 122 5.49 -3.48 5.46
C LYS A 122 5.87 -4.65 4.57
N SER A 123 5.05 -5.70 4.51
CA SER A 123 5.30 -6.89 3.68
C SER A 123 5.41 -6.54 2.19
N ALA A 124 4.54 -5.65 1.71
CA ALA A 124 4.51 -5.17 0.33
C ALA A 124 5.69 -4.28 -0.05
N SER A 125 6.49 -3.79 0.92
CA SER A 125 7.70 -2.99 0.66
C SER A 125 7.49 -1.79 -0.30
N GLY A 126 6.32 -1.14 -0.22
CA GLY A 126 5.95 -0.02 -1.10
C GLY A 126 5.18 -0.40 -2.36
N ALA A 127 5.10 -1.69 -2.72
CA ALA A 127 4.32 -2.14 -3.88
C ALA A 127 2.84 -1.74 -3.82
N LEU A 128 2.29 -1.61 -2.61
CA LEU A 128 0.92 -1.14 -2.37
C LEU A 128 0.63 0.24 -3.00
N GLU A 129 1.65 1.08 -3.17
CA GLU A 129 1.51 2.43 -3.73
C GLU A 129 1.54 2.45 -5.27
N HIS A 130 2.05 1.37 -5.88
CA HIS A 130 2.40 1.31 -7.29
C HIS A 130 1.43 0.48 -8.15
N ILE A 131 0.49 -0.23 -7.52
CA ILE A 131 -0.51 -1.05 -8.21
C ILE A 131 -1.91 -0.59 -7.83
N ASP A 132 -2.83 -0.62 -8.78
CA ASP A 132 -4.23 -0.33 -8.48
C ASP A 132 -4.87 -1.50 -7.73
N GLN A 133 -5.64 -1.18 -6.70
CA GLN A 133 -6.45 -2.16 -5.99
C GLN A 133 -7.88 -2.05 -6.49
N ILE A 134 -8.50 -3.19 -6.80
CA ILE A 134 -9.87 -3.28 -7.27
C ILE A 134 -10.59 -4.29 -6.38
N GLU A 135 -11.67 -3.85 -5.75
CA GLU A 135 -12.52 -4.70 -4.94
C GLU A 135 -13.81 -5.04 -5.70
N VAL A 136 -14.09 -6.33 -5.86
CA VAL A 136 -15.30 -6.83 -6.51
C VAL A 136 -16.18 -7.59 -5.53
N LYS A 137 -17.48 -7.69 -5.84
CA LYS A 137 -18.44 -8.46 -5.02
C LYS A 137 -18.40 -9.95 -5.33
N ASN A 138 -18.21 -10.28 -6.61
CA ASN A 138 -18.20 -11.65 -7.13
C ASN A 138 -17.04 -11.77 -8.12
N LEU A 139 -16.15 -12.72 -7.85
CA LEU A 139 -14.97 -12.94 -8.67
C LEU A 139 -15.31 -13.54 -10.03
N ALA A 140 -16.31 -14.43 -10.10
CA ALA A 140 -16.73 -15.04 -11.35
C ALA A 140 -17.27 -13.99 -12.34
N ASP A 141 -18.09 -13.05 -11.85
CA ASP A 141 -18.61 -11.95 -12.67
C ASP A 141 -17.49 -11.01 -13.13
N ALA A 142 -16.48 -10.80 -12.28
CA ALA A 142 -15.31 -9.99 -12.62
C ALA A 142 -14.44 -10.66 -13.69
N LEU A 143 -14.22 -11.98 -13.58
CA LEU A 143 -13.50 -12.76 -14.57
C LEU A 143 -14.22 -12.76 -15.93
N GLY A 144 -15.55 -12.84 -15.94
CA GLY A 144 -16.35 -12.68 -17.16
C GLY A 144 -16.12 -11.32 -17.83
N GLN A 145 -16.18 -10.23 -17.06
CA GLN A 145 -15.91 -8.87 -17.57
C GLN A 145 -14.48 -8.70 -18.08
N LEU A 146 -13.49 -9.31 -17.41
CA LEU A 146 -12.10 -9.30 -17.86
C LEU A 146 -11.96 -10.06 -19.19
N HIS A 147 -12.62 -11.21 -19.34
CA HIS A 147 -12.61 -11.97 -20.57
C HIS A 147 -13.24 -11.18 -21.74
N GLU A 148 -14.38 -10.52 -21.50
CA GLU A 148 -15.02 -9.62 -22.46
C GLU A 148 -14.13 -8.43 -22.84
N ALA A 149 -13.30 -7.96 -21.91
CA ALA A 149 -12.30 -6.91 -22.13
C ALA A 149 -11.01 -7.41 -22.82
N GLY A 150 -10.91 -8.70 -23.16
CA GLY A 150 -9.80 -9.28 -23.90
C GLY A 150 -8.63 -9.80 -23.06
N PHE A 151 -8.78 -9.87 -21.72
CA PHE A 151 -7.84 -10.58 -20.87
C PHE A 151 -7.97 -12.09 -21.07
N GLN A 152 -6.85 -12.80 -21.04
CA GLN A 152 -6.74 -14.25 -21.30
C GLN A 152 -6.52 -15.04 -20.02
#